data_AF-A0A1G0X9F7-F1
#
_entry.id   AF-A0A1G0X9F7-F1
#
_cell.length_a   1.000
_cell.length_b   1.000
_cell.length_c   1.000
_cell.angle_alpha   90.00
_cell.angle_beta   90.00
_cell.angle_gamma   90.00
#
_symmetry.space_group_name_H-M   'P 1'
#
loop_
_entity.id
_entity.type
_entity.pdbx_description
1 polymer ?
#
loop_
_entity_poly.entity_id
_entity_poly.type
_entity_poly.pdbx_seq_one_letter_code
_entity_poly.pdbx_strand_id
1 'polypeptide(L)'
;MKWIELKSKVHQLLLSRNLSNPNIRLNALNNLEELFRKHFPDVISDPNVLLRYDKTNFKELVAKHKKLNSAESSVINNLYQFLEGSVTENSSIKVSDSIDEEETTINNQNDSNDNKLLPIAEVVVELLKEQFKIIPNYSLEITNTWLKNSPSKEIHATKWEEISKVYSDLVENKYALDKVLKDYSDQINYGSQRIDIWFNNPFNFAIEFDESQHFNQFRYSTLKHYSDTNCFSFDLELYKTTANSKVVKAGTSGFQKLKSFDPLFPEMLDGEKQNNRPRQRAFRDYLKDITPVLKGFNPTIRISYKTTNDNIKSFSETDIQCVRDYILSNKFLDKITLAK
;
A
#
# COMPACT_ATOMS: atom_id res chain seq x y z
N MET A 1 -7.48 34.62 -7.30
CA MET A 1 -8.66 34.57 -6.39
C MET A 1 -8.16 34.77 -4.96
N LYS A 2 -8.83 35.54 -4.11
CA LYS A 2 -8.37 35.73 -2.71
C LYS A 2 -8.69 34.49 -1.85
N TRP A 3 -7.90 34.23 -0.79
CA TRP A 3 -8.13 33.08 0.10
C TRP A 3 -9.55 33.05 0.69
N ILE A 4 -10.07 34.21 1.12
CA ILE A 4 -11.41 34.30 1.70
C ILE A 4 -12.51 33.93 0.70
N GLU A 5 -12.34 34.26 -0.58
CA GLU A 5 -13.26 33.91 -1.67
C GLU A 5 -13.19 32.41 -1.96
N LEU A 6 -11.98 31.86 -2.06
CA LEU A 6 -11.74 30.42 -2.28
C LEU A 6 -12.33 29.59 -1.13
N LYS A 7 -12.05 30.00 0.12
CA LYS A 7 -12.59 29.36 1.33
C LYS A 7 -14.12 29.39 1.31
N SER A 8 -14.73 30.52 0.99
CA SER A 8 -16.20 30.66 0.90
C SER A 8 -16.80 29.71 -0.16
N LYS A 9 -16.19 29.62 -1.35
CA LYS A 9 -16.62 28.69 -2.40
C LYS A 9 -16.53 27.22 -1.96
N VAL A 10 -15.42 26.82 -1.33
CA VAL A 10 -15.28 25.46 -0.78
C VAL A 10 -16.28 25.20 0.34
N HIS A 11 -16.51 26.18 1.22
CA HIS A 11 -17.49 26.07 2.30
C HIS A 11 -18.91 25.83 1.76
N GLN A 12 -19.34 26.63 0.77
CA GLN A 12 -20.64 26.44 0.11
C GLN A 12 -20.76 25.08 -0.57
N LEU A 13 -19.71 24.62 -1.25
CA LEU A 13 -19.66 23.29 -1.87
C LEU A 13 -19.80 22.16 -0.83
N LEU A 14 -19.18 22.31 0.34
CA LEU A 14 -19.26 21.30 1.40
C LEU A 14 -20.65 21.23 2.02
N LEU A 15 -21.34 22.37 2.16
CA LEU A 15 -22.71 22.44 2.65
C LEU A 15 -23.75 21.94 1.64
N SER A 16 -23.51 22.14 0.35
CA SER A 16 -24.44 21.69 -0.70
C SER A 16 -24.38 20.18 -0.97
N ARG A 17 -23.31 19.51 -0.54
CA ARG A 17 -23.19 18.06 -0.63
C ARG A 17 -24.05 17.40 0.45
N ASN A 18 -24.83 16.38 0.07
CA ASN A 18 -25.62 15.57 1.00
C ASN A 18 -24.73 14.61 1.82
N LEU A 19 -23.82 15.17 2.63
CA LEU A 19 -22.88 14.43 3.46
C LEU A 19 -23.55 14.01 4.77
N SER A 20 -23.23 12.82 5.25
CA SER A 20 -23.71 12.31 6.54
C SER A 20 -23.31 13.21 7.73
N ASN A 21 -22.15 13.88 7.64
CA ASN A 21 -21.73 14.89 8.60
C ASN A 21 -20.84 15.96 7.92
N PRO A 22 -21.41 17.10 7.50
CA PRO A 22 -20.67 18.20 6.87
C PRO A 22 -19.59 18.81 7.78
N ASN A 23 -19.82 18.84 9.10
CA ASN A 23 -18.94 19.50 10.07
C ASN A 23 -17.53 18.93 10.08
N ILE A 24 -17.36 17.63 9.81
CA ILE A 24 -16.03 17.01 9.72
C ILE A 24 -15.17 17.69 8.65
N ARG A 25 -15.74 17.99 7.48
CA ARG A 25 -15.01 18.63 6.37
C ARG A 25 -14.88 20.14 6.56
N LEU A 26 -15.83 20.78 7.23
CA LEU A 26 -15.72 22.20 7.61
C LEU A 26 -14.59 22.41 8.63
N ASN A 27 -14.49 21.54 9.62
CA ASN A 27 -13.39 21.55 10.58
C ASN A 27 -12.04 21.26 9.90
N ALA A 28 -12.00 20.32 8.94
CA ALA A 28 -10.81 20.08 8.13
C ALA A 28 -10.36 21.31 7.34
N LEU A 29 -11.30 22.09 6.79
CA LEU A 29 -10.98 23.34 6.08
C LEU A 29 -10.37 24.40 7.03
N ASN A 30 -10.91 24.54 8.24
CA ASN A 30 -10.34 25.46 9.23
C ASN A 30 -8.96 25.01 9.71
N ASN A 31 -8.78 23.71 9.99
CA ASN A 31 -7.48 23.16 10.39
C ASN A 31 -6.40 23.36 9.30
N LEU A 32 -6.78 23.22 8.02
CA LEU A 32 -5.87 23.48 6.92
C LEU A 32 -5.51 24.96 6.81
N GLU A 33 -6.45 25.87 7.04
CA GLU A 33 -6.14 27.30 7.07
C GLU A 33 -5.11 27.64 8.15
N GLU A 34 -5.28 27.12 9.37
CA GLU A 34 -4.31 27.33 10.44
C GLU A 34 -2.93 26.79 10.07
N LEU A 35 -2.88 25.60 9.47
CA LEU A 35 -1.65 24.99 8.99
C LEU A 35 -0.99 25.83 7.89
N PHE A 36 -1.77 26.32 6.93
CA PHE A 36 -1.27 27.16 5.83
C PHE A 36 -0.76 28.51 6.35
N ARG A 37 -1.45 29.14 7.30
CA ARG A 37 -0.94 30.37 7.94
C ARG A 37 0.44 30.16 8.57
N LYS A 38 0.69 28.98 9.13
CA LYS A 38 1.95 28.67 9.82
C LYS A 38 3.08 28.25 8.88
N HIS A 39 2.79 27.44 7.86
CA HIS A 39 3.80 26.77 7.04
C HIS A 39 3.78 27.16 5.55
N PHE A 40 2.68 27.75 5.07
CA PHE A 40 2.47 28.13 3.67
C PHE A 40 1.80 29.52 3.58
N PRO A 41 2.40 30.58 4.15
CA PRO A 41 1.78 31.90 4.24
C PRO A 41 1.54 32.53 2.86
N ASP A 42 2.31 32.12 1.86
CA ASP A 42 2.14 32.45 0.45
C ASP A 42 0.82 31.93 -0.14
N VAL A 43 0.34 30.75 0.27
CA VAL A 43 -0.97 30.23 -0.12
C VAL A 43 -2.11 31.08 0.45
N ILE A 44 -1.93 31.64 1.65
CA ILE A 44 -2.94 32.52 2.28
C ILE A 44 -2.98 33.89 1.60
N SER A 45 -1.83 34.43 1.20
CA SER A 45 -1.75 35.73 0.51
C SER A 45 -2.19 35.64 -0.95
N ASP A 46 -1.77 34.59 -1.67
CA ASP A 46 -2.20 34.29 -3.04
C ASP A 46 -2.44 32.78 -3.23
N PRO A 47 -3.70 32.31 -3.13
CA PRO A 47 -4.03 30.90 -3.33
C PRO A 47 -3.66 30.34 -4.71
N ASN A 48 -3.46 31.17 -5.73
CA ASN A 48 -3.03 30.70 -7.04
C ASN A 48 -1.63 30.06 -7.01
N VAL A 49 -0.82 30.34 -5.98
CA VAL A 49 0.45 29.67 -5.74
C VAL A 49 0.30 28.15 -5.65
N LEU A 50 -0.86 27.64 -5.19
CA LEU A 50 -1.15 26.20 -5.19
C LEU A 50 -1.00 25.58 -6.58
N LEU A 51 -1.32 26.31 -7.65
CA LEU A 51 -1.22 25.82 -9.03
C LEU A 51 0.22 25.67 -9.53
N ARG A 52 1.21 26.19 -8.81
CA ARG A 52 2.63 25.94 -9.10
C ARG A 52 3.06 24.53 -8.70
N TYR A 53 2.28 23.90 -7.82
CA TYR A 53 2.51 22.54 -7.35
C TYR A 53 1.46 21.63 -7.97
N ASP A 54 1.87 20.44 -8.43
CA ASP A 54 0.90 19.37 -8.64
C ASP A 54 0.15 19.10 -7.32
N LYS A 55 -1.14 18.79 -7.43
CA LYS A 55 -2.01 18.54 -6.27
C LYS A 55 -1.49 17.42 -5.37
N THR A 56 -0.86 16.40 -5.94
CA THR A 56 -0.24 15.29 -5.20
C THR A 56 0.98 15.81 -4.46
N ASN A 57 1.86 16.53 -5.16
CA ASN A 57 3.07 17.11 -4.58
C ASN A 57 2.74 18.09 -3.45
N PHE A 58 1.70 18.93 -3.60
CA PHE A 58 1.30 19.84 -2.53
C PHE A 58 0.77 19.09 -1.31
N LYS A 59 0.03 18.00 -1.50
CA LYS A 59 -0.39 17.15 -0.35
C LYS A 59 0.81 16.54 0.35
N GLU A 60 1.84 16.13 -0.40
CA GLU A 60 3.08 15.64 0.19
C GLU A 60 3.81 16.73 0.96
N LEU A 61 3.88 17.96 0.44
CA LEU A 61 4.43 19.11 1.15
C LEU A 61 3.68 19.39 2.45
N VAL A 62 2.34 19.39 2.40
CA VAL A 62 1.51 19.54 3.60
C VAL A 62 1.71 18.36 4.57
N ALA A 63 1.89 17.16 4.03
CA ALA A 63 2.15 15.94 4.82
C ALA A 63 3.47 16.01 5.60
N LYS A 64 4.45 16.83 5.17
CA LYS A 64 5.69 17.09 5.93
C LYS A 64 5.44 17.81 7.26
N HIS A 65 4.32 18.52 7.41
CA HIS A 65 3.98 19.26 8.64
C HIS A 65 2.83 18.63 9.42
N LYS A 66 2.00 17.81 8.78
CA LYS A 66 0.86 17.14 9.41
C LYS A 66 0.39 15.95 8.60
N LYS A 67 0.15 14.81 9.26
CA LYS A 67 -0.52 13.66 8.64
C LYS A 67 -1.94 14.03 8.21
N LEU A 68 -2.13 14.24 6.91
CA LEU A 68 -3.42 14.59 6.33
C LEU A 68 -4.44 13.45 6.51
N ASN A 69 -5.58 13.78 7.12
CA ASN A 69 -6.70 12.84 7.13
C ASN A 69 -7.48 12.87 5.80
N SER A 70 -8.44 11.96 5.65
CA SER A 70 -9.24 11.84 4.42
C SER A 70 -10.11 13.07 4.14
N ALA A 71 -10.59 13.76 5.18
CA ALA A 71 -11.36 14.98 5.04
C ALA A 71 -10.49 16.15 4.57
N GLU A 72 -9.30 16.32 5.15
CA GLU A 72 -8.33 17.36 4.75
C GLU A 72 -7.83 17.12 3.33
N SER A 73 -7.50 15.88 2.98
CA SER A 73 -7.16 15.50 1.59
C SER A 73 -8.28 15.82 0.60
N SER A 74 -9.53 15.60 1.00
CA SER A 74 -10.70 15.94 0.19
C SER A 74 -10.91 17.45 0.09
N VAL A 75 -10.57 18.22 1.12
CA VAL A 75 -10.65 19.69 1.08
C VAL A 75 -9.60 20.25 0.14
N ILE A 76 -8.35 19.76 0.19
CA ILE A 76 -7.29 20.15 -0.75
C ILE A 76 -7.72 19.89 -2.20
N ASN A 77 -8.37 18.76 -2.48
CA ASN A 77 -8.93 18.50 -3.82
C ASN A 77 -9.93 19.57 -4.26
N ASN A 78 -10.83 20.00 -3.36
CA ASN A 78 -11.81 21.02 -3.68
C ASN A 78 -11.14 22.39 -3.92
N LEU A 79 -10.06 22.72 -3.19
CA LEU A 79 -9.30 23.95 -3.41
C LEU A 79 -8.73 23.99 -4.84
N TYR A 80 -8.08 22.91 -5.27
CA TYR A 80 -7.56 22.77 -6.64
C TYR A 80 -8.67 22.85 -7.68
N GLN A 81 -9.80 22.16 -7.47
CA GLN A 81 -10.94 22.18 -8.40
C GLN A 81 -11.42 23.61 -8.70
N PHE A 82 -11.52 24.47 -7.68
CA PHE A 82 -11.95 25.85 -7.89
C PHE A 82 -10.88 26.73 -8.52
N LEU A 83 -9.60 26.49 -8.21
CA LEU A 83 -8.49 27.25 -8.80
C LEU A 83 -8.28 26.88 -10.27
N GLU A 84 -8.26 25.59 -10.60
CA GLU A 84 -8.16 25.08 -11.97
C GLU A 84 -9.35 25.57 -12.82
N GLY A 85 -10.58 25.52 -12.29
CA GLY A 85 -11.76 26.04 -12.96
C GLY A 85 -11.70 27.55 -13.23
N SER A 86 -11.04 28.31 -12.35
CA SER A 86 -10.83 29.77 -12.51
C SER A 86 -9.70 30.12 -13.48
N VAL A 87 -8.80 29.16 -13.78
CA VAL A 87 -7.73 29.32 -14.77
C VAL A 87 -8.29 29.15 -16.18
N THR A 88 -9.21 28.22 -16.40
CA THR A 88 -9.90 28.05 -17.69
C THR A 88 -10.72 29.27 -18.13
N GLU A 89 -11.14 30.14 -17.21
CA GLU A 89 -11.76 31.43 -17.56
C GLU A 89 -10.73 32.53 -17.87
N ASN A 90 -9.45 32.34 -17.55
CA ASN A 90 -8.42 33.39 -17.59
C ASN A 90 -7.14 33.06 -18.37
N SER A 91 -6.98 31.86 -18.97
CA SER A 91 -5.75 31.47 -19.67
C SER A 91 -5.89 31.41 -21.19
N SER A 92 -6.08 32.58 -21.79
CA SER A 92 -5.31 32.92 -22.98
C SER A 92 -4.02 33.58 -22.46
N ILE A 93 -2.88 32.88 -22.54
CA ILE A 93 -1.47 33.35 -22.58
C ILE A 93 -0.56 32.24 -22.00
N LYS A 94 0.40 31.80 -22.83
CA LYS A 94 1.45 30.80 -22.58
C LYS A 94 2.70 31.43 -21.96
N VAL A 95 3.58 30.55 -21.41
CA VAL A 95 5.08 30.53 -21.39
C VAL A 95 5.49 29.72 -20.12
N SER A 96 6.07 28.51 -20.19
CA SER A 96 7.49 28.09 -20.41
C SER A 96 8.46 28.68 -19.33
N ASP A 97 9.43 28.04 -18.69
CA ASP A 97 10.14 26.75 -18.77
C ASP A 97 10.83 26.45 -17.40
N SER A 98 11.01 25.16 -17.09
CA SER A 98 12.25 24.48 -16.64
C SER A 98 13.06 24.86 -15.37
N ILE A 99 13.56 23.81 -14.69
CA ILE A 99 14.94 23.55 -14.17
C ILE A 99 14.99 22.93 -12.75
N ASP A 100 15.55 21.72 -12.77
CA ASP A 100 16.55 21.03 -11.94
C ASP A 100 16.36 20.59 -10.47
N GLU A 101 16.85 19.36 -10.32
CA GLU A 101 17.05 18.50 -9.17
C GLU A 101 18.14 19.04 -8.23
N GLU A 102 17.98 18.78 -6.92
CA GLU A 102 19.15 18.46 -6.10
C GLU A 102 18.76 17.60 -4.89
N GLU A 103 19.61 16.61 -4.63
CA GLU A 103 19.56 15.62 -3.56
C GLU A 103 19.61 16.24 -2.16
N THR A 104 19.04 15.56 -1.16
CA THR A 104 19.60 15.63 0.19
C THR A 104 19.31 14.36 0.98
N THR A 105 20.39 13.77 1.46
CA THR A 105 20.43 12.62 2.37
C THR A 105 20.45 13.13 3.83
N ILE A 106 19.98 12.29 4.76
CA ILE A 106 20.40 12.13 6.19
C ILE A 106 19.27 12.21 7.25
N ASN A 107 19.02 11.02 7.83
CA ASN A 107 18.77 10.61 9.22
C ASN A 107 17.56 11.05 10.08
N ASN A 108 16.86 9.98 10.50
CA ASN A 108 16.50 9.53 11.85
C ASN A 108 15.47 10.27 12.73
N GLN A 109 14.43 9.49 13.04
CA GLN A 109 13.80 9.29 14.35
C GLN A 109 13.27 10.54 15.07
N ASN A 110 11.95 10.74 14.95
CA ASN A 110 10.99 10.61 16.06
C ASN A 110 9.72 11.37 15.67
N ASP A 111 8.69 10.63 15.28
CA ASP A 111 7.31 11.09 15.45
C ASP A 111 6.44 9.84 15.57
N SER A 112 6.07 9.53 16.81
CA SER A 112 5.08 8.53 17.16
C SER A 112 3.70 8.98 16.64
N ASN A 113 3.49 8.81 15.34
CA ASN A 113 2.16 8.55 14.82
C ASN A 113 1.95 7.05 14.98
N ASP A 114 1.00 6.63 15.82
CA ASP A 114 0.62 5.22 16.06
C ASP A 114 0.37 4.48 14.74
N ASN A 115 1.45 3.97 14.13
CA ASN A 115 1.34 3.02 13.05
C ASN A 115 0.97 1.71 13.72
N LYS A 116 -0.17 1.14 13.37
CA LYS A 116 -0.61 -0.13 13.95
C LYS A 116 0.43 -1.25 13.82
N LEU A 117 1.32 -1.17 12.84
CA LEU A 117 2.38 -2.15 12.60
C LEU A 117 3.62 -1.93 13.48
N LEU A 118 3.76 -0.77 14.13
CA LEU A 118 4.91 -0.44 14.97
C LEU A 118 5.12 -1.48 16.09
N PRO A 119 4.10 -1.92 16.85
CA PRO A 119 4.31 -2.95 17.87
C PRO A 119 4.81 -4.29 17.30
N ILE A 120 4.39 -4.66 16.08
CA ILE A 120 4.89 -5.85 15.39
C ILE A 120 6.35 -5.66 14.97
N ALA A 121 6.71 -4.48 14.48
CA ALA A 121 8.10 -4.17 14.12
C ALA A 121 9.01 -4.22 15.36
N GLU A 122 8.58 -3.64 16.48
CA GLU A 122 9.33 -3.59 17.73
C GLU A 122 9.59 -4.98 18.31
N VAL A 123 8.60 -5.87 18.35
CA VAL A 123 8.82 -7.24 18.84
C VAL A 123 9.80 -8.01 17.94
N VAL A 124 9.78 -7.77 16.63
CA VAL A 124 10.75 -8.41 15.72
C VAL A 124 12.15 -7.80 15.90
N VAL A 125 12.26 -6.50 16.15
CA VAL A 125 13.53 -5.84 16.48
C VAL A 125 14.18 -6.50 17.69
N GLU A 126 13.40 -6.75 18.74
CA GLU A 126 13.86 -7.46 19.94
C GLU A 126 14.35 -8.87 19.61
N LEU A 127 13.55 -9.66 18.89
CA LEU A 127 13.91 -11.03 18.50
C LEU A 127 15.19 -11.09 17.65
N LEU A 128 15.34 -10.19 16.67
CA LEU A 128 16.55 -10.10 15.85
C LEU A 128 17.77 -9.69 16.69
N LYS A 129 17.61 -8.72 17.60
CA LYS A 129 18.68 -8.31 18.53
C LYS A 129 19.09 -9.45 19.44
N GLU A 130 18.15 -10.24 19.93
CA GLU A 130 18.42 -11.42 20.74
C GLU A 130 19.20 -12.49 19.96
N GLN A 131 18.79 -12.80 18.73
CA GLN A 131 19.38 -13.86 17.92
C GLN A 131 20.71 -13.48 17.27
N PHE A 132 20.79 -12.29 16.67
CA PHE A 132 21.94 -11.87 15.84
C PHE A 132 22.85 -10.88 16.54
N LYS A 133 22.47 -10.36 17.73
CA LYS A 133 23.22 -9.33 18.47
C LYS A 133 23.41 -8.02 17.68
N ILE A 134 22.55 -7.77 16.71
CA ILE A 134 22.53 -6.56 15.86
C ILE A 134 21.19 -5.86 16.08
N ILE A 135 21.20 -4.54 16.21
CA ILE A 135 19.98 -3.73 16.24
C ILE A 135 19.53 -3.48 14.79
N PRO A 136 18.41 -4.06 14.32
CA PRO A 136 17.93 -3.84 12.97
C PRO A 136 17.42 -2.41 12.77
N ASN A 137 17.56 -1.91 11.53
CA ASN A 137 16.80 -0.78 11.04
C ASN A 137 15.62 -1.28 10.19
N TYR A 138 14.46 -0.66 10.31
CA TYR A 138 13.28 -1.04 9.55
C TYR A 138 12.53 0.19 9.01
N SER A 139 11.63 -0.05 8.06
CA SER A 139 10.76 0.98 7.49
C SER A 139 9.34 0.45 7.35
N LEU A 140 8.36 1.29 7.66
CA LEU A 140 6.93 0.91 7.66
C LEU A 140 6.25 1.40 6.39
N GLU A 141 5.34 0.58 5.86
CA GLU A 141 4.48 0.88 4.70
C GLU A 141 5.23 1.43 3.47
N ILE A 142 6.43 0.93 3.19
CA ILE A 142 7.26 1.40 2.08
C ILE A 142 6.86 0.79 0.75
N THR A 143 7.17 1.46 -0.35
CA THR A 143 7.04 0.93 -1.70
C THR A 143 8.41 0.82 -2.34
N ASN A 144 8.77 -0.38 -2.81
CA ASN A 144 10.07 -0.63 -3.42
C ASN A 144 9.95 -0.79 -4.93
N THR A 145 10.85 -0.16 -5.68
CA THR A 145 10.82 -0.19 -7.16
C THR A 145 11.05 -1.59 -7.72
N TRP A 146 11.72 -2.47 -6.99
CA TRP A 146 12.00 -3.85 -7.40
C TRP A 146 10.82 -4.81 -7.23
N LEU A 147 9.86 -4.49 -6.36
CA LEU A 147 8.68 -5.32 -6.10
C LEU A 147 7.51 -4.78 -6.92
N LYS A 148 7.39 -5.21 -8.17
CA LYS A 148 6.32 -4.77 -9.08
C LYS A 148 5.00 -5.47 -8.79
N ASN A 149 3.86 -4.86 -9.15
CA ASN A 149 2.56 -5.55 -9.06
C ASN A 149 2.36 -6.64 -10.15
N SER A 150 3.31 -6.80 -11.06
CA SER A 150 3.35 -7.87 -12.06
C SER A 150 4.66 -8.66 -12.01
N PRO A 151 4.64 -9.93 -12.43
CA PRO A 151 5.86 -10.69 -12.60
C PRO A 151 6.62 -10.19 -13.83
N SER A 152 7.94 -10.40 -13.82
CA SER A 152 8.83 -10.15 -14.95
C SER A 152 9.72 -11.37 -15.19
N LYS A 153 10.00 -11.69 -16.46
CA LYS A 153 10.90 -12.81 -16.79
C LYS A 153 12.32 -12.59 -16.30
N GLU A 154 12.75 -11.33 -16.19
CA GLU A 154 14.06 -10.97 -15.65
C GLU A 154 14.25 -11.47 -14.20
N ILE A 155 13.26 -11.23 -13.33
CA ILE A 155 13.35 -11.62 -11.91
C ILE A 155 12.89 -13.07 -11.72
N HIS A 156 11.89 -13.51 -12.49
CA HIS A 156 11.14 -14.73 -12.18
C HIS A 156 11.41 -15.88 -13.14
N ALA A 157 12.48 -15.83 -13.95
CA ALA A 157 12.79 -16.85 -14.96
C ALA A 157 12.70 -18.29 -14.41
N THR A 158 13.29 -18.55 -13.24
CA THR A 158 13.37 -19.89 -12.62
C THR A 158 12.04 -20.39 -12.06
N LYS A 159 11.06 -19.50 -11.89
CA LYS A 159 9.73 -19.79 -11.33
C LYS A 159 8.60 -19.44 -12.31
N TRP A 160 8.92 -19.12 -13.56
CA TRP A 160 7.96 -18.55 -14.51
C TRP A 160 6.79 -19.50 -14.79
N GLU A 161 7.06 -20.80 -14.95
CA GLU A 161 6.03 -21.81 -15.17
C GLU A 161 5.09 -21.94 -13.96
N GLU A 162 5.66 -21.91 -12.75
CA GLU A 162 4.90 -21.97 -11.50
C GLU A 162 3.99 -20.74 -11.35
N ILE A 163 4.52 -19.53 -11.58
CA ILE A 163 3.77 -18.27 -11.54
C ILE A 163 2.67 -18.26 -12.60
N SER A 164 2.97 -18.72 -13.82
CA SER A 164 2.00 -18.81 -14.91
C SER A 164 0.86 -19.76 -14.55
N LYS A 165 1.17 -20.88 -13.88
CA LYS A 165 0.17 -21.82 -13.38
C LYS A 165 -0.70 -21.21 -12.28
N VAL A 166 -0.09 -20.54 -11.29
CA VAL A 166 -0.84 -19.83 -10.24
C VAL A 166 -1.79 -18.80 -10.84
N TYR A 167 -1.31 -18.02 -11.81
CA TYR A 167 -2.13 -17.05 -12.53
C TYR A 167 -3.30 -17.75 -13.25
N SER A 168 -3.01 -18.79 -14.03
CA SER A 168 -4.01 -19.56 -14.78
C SER A 168 -5.10 -20.12 -13.86
N ASP A 169 -4.72 -20.71 -12.72
CA ASP A 169 -5.66 -21.28 -11.76
C ASP A 169 -6.55 -20.19 -11.15
N LEU A 170 -6.00 -19.00 -10.85
CA LEU A 170 -6.77 -17.87 -10.32
C LEU A 170 -7.78 -17.30 -11.31
N VAL A 171 -7.45 -17.29 -12.60
CA VAL A 171 -8.33 -16.82 -13.68
C VAL A 171 -9.10 -17.95 -14.36
N GLU A 172 -9.13 -19.14 -13.75
CA GLU A 172 -9.89 -20.31 -14.21
C GLU A 172 -9.55 -20.70 -15.66
N ASN A 173 -8.27 -20.62 -16.02
CA ASN A 173 -7.72 -20.91 -17.34
C ASN A 173 -8.28 -20.04 -18.48
N LYS A 174 -8.94 -18.91 -18.18
CA LYS A 174 -9.47 -17.98 -19.19
C LYS A 174 -8.37 -17.23 -19.95
N TYR A 175 -7.25 -16.96 -19.28
CA TYR A 175 -6.15 -16.17 -19.83
C TYR A 175 -4.80 -16.82 -19.56
N ALA A 176 -3.88 -16.70 -20.52
CA ALA A 176 -2.48 -17.08 -20.36
C ALA A 176 -1.65 -15.87 -19.96
N LEU A 177 -0.81 -15.99 -18.91
CA LEU A 177 -0.02 -14.89 -18.36
C LEU A 177 0.84 -14.19 -19.44
N ASP A 178 1.59 -14.97 -20.22
CA ASP A 178 2.44 -14.45 -21.30
C ASP A 178 1.63 -13.67 -22.35
N LYS A 179 0.43 -14.14 -22.68
CA LYS A 179 -0.44 -13.46 -23.65
C LYS A 179 -0.91 -12.11 -23.10
N VAL A 180 -1.38 -12.06 -21.86
CA VAL A 180 -1.84 -10.82 -21.24
C VAL A 180 -0.70 -9.81 -21.11
N LEU A 181 0.48 -10.24 -20.67
CA LEU A 181 1.64 -9.35 -20.55
C LEU A 181 2.09 -8.80 -21.91
N LYS A 182 1.96 -9.60 -22.98
CA LYS A 182 2.27 -9.16 -24.35
C LYS A 182 1.22 -8.20 -24.90
N ASP A 183 -0.06 -8.57 -24.80
CA ASP A 183 -1.18 -7.81 -25.40
C ASP A 183 -1.35 -6.43 -24.75
N TYR A 184 -0.90 -6.27 -23.50
CA TYR A 184 -1.02 -5.03 -22.74
C TYR A 184 0.34 -4.36 -22.43
N SER A 185 1.44 -4.76 -23.06
CA SER A 185 2.80 -4.26 -22.74
C SER A 185 2.88 -2.73 -22.63
N ASP A 186 2.17 -2.02 -23.51
CA ASP A 186 2.21 -0.57 -23.63
C ASP A 186 1.28 0.15 -22.63
N GLN A 187 0.34 -0.60 -22.04
CA GLN A 187 -0.61 -0.12 -21.03
C GLN A 187 -0.17 -0.52 -19.61
N ILE A 188 0.86 -1.35 -19.52
CA ILE A 188 1.37 -1.94 -18.30
C ILE A 188 2.31 -0.94 -17.60
N ASN A 189 1.75 -0.11 -16.72
CA ASN A 189 2.52 0.48 -15.62
C ASN A 189 1.95 -0.04 -14.31
N TYR A 190 2.34 -1.27 -13.96
CA TYR A 190 1.82 -1.94 -12.79
C TYR A 190 2.17 -1.23 -11.47
N GLY A 191 3.05 -0.22 -11.46
CA GLY A 191 3.56 0.36 -10.23
C GLY A 191 4.24 -0.70 -9.35
N SER A 192 4.50 -0.31 -8.12
CA SER A 192 5.14 -1.19 -7.13
C SER A 192 4.17 -1.62 -6.05
N GLN A 193 4.45 -2.76 -5.44
CA GLN A 193 3.72 -3.22 -4.27
C GLN A 193 4.28 -2.53 -3.03
N ARG A 194 3.37 -2.26 -2.09
CA ARG A 194 3.72 -1.74 -0.77
C ARG A 194 4.04 -2.91 0.15
N ILE A 195 5.11 -2.78 0.94
CA ILE A 195 5.53 -3.71 1.98
C ILE A 195 5.13 -3.13 3.33
N ASP A 196 4.53 -3.92 4.21
CA ASP A 196 4.06 -3.46 5.52
C ASP A 196 5.22 -3.09 6.45
N ILE A 197 6.23 -3.97 6.58
CA ILE A 197 7.46 -3.70 7.32
C ILE A 197 8.63 -4.25 6.51
N TRP A 198 9.64 -3.41 6.26
CA TRP A 198 10.87 -3.85 5.62
C TRP A 198 12.04 -3.73 6.60
N PHE A 199 12.70 -4.84 6.88
CA PHE A 199 13.94 -4.88 7.64
C PHE A 199 15.11 -4.67 6.69
N ASN A 200 15.81 -3.55 6.86
CA ASN A 200 16.90 -3.12 5.99
C ASN A 200 18.14 -4.00 6.16
N ASN A 201 19.19 -3.69 5.40
CA ASN A 201 20.51 -4.27 5.56
C ASN A 201 20.95 -4.24 7.05
N PRO A 202 21.51 -5.32 7.62
CA PRO A 202 21.96 -6.55 6.95
C PRO A 202 20.90 -7.65 6.78
N PHE A 203 19.65 -7.44 7.21
CA PHE A 203 18.65 -8.51 7.25
C PHE A 203 17.87 -8.67 5.96
N ASN A 204 17.54 -7.58 5.25
CA ASN A 204 16.88 -7.60 3.93
C ASN A 204 15.72 -8.59 3.83
N PHE A 205 14.65 -8.39 4.61
CA PHE A 205 13.41 -9.16 4.51
C PHE A 205 12.17 -8.32 4.80
N ALA A 206 11.03 -8.82 4.34
CA ALA A 206 9.73 -8.20 4.56
C ALA A 206 8.95 -8.91 5.67
N ILE A 207 8.13 -8.15 6.39
CA ILE A 207 6.99 -8.66 7.14
C ILE A 207 5.72 -8.11 6.51
N GLU A 208 4.74 -8.99 6.34
CA GLU A 208 3.39 -8.67 5.87
C GLU A 208 2.36 -9.04 6.95
N PHE A 209 1.45 -8.13 7.28
CA PHE A 209 0.37 -8.39 8.22
C PHE A 209 -0.95 -8.61 7.45
N ASP A 210 -1.40 -9.86 7.44
CA ASP A 210 -2.56 -10.27 6.66
C ASP A 210 -3.86 -10.11 7.46
N GLU A 211 -4.67 -9.13 7.07
CA GLU A 211 -6.02 -8.95 7.60
C GLU A 211 -7.00 -10.02 7.08
N SER A 212 -8.15 -10.12 7.75
CA SER A 212 -9.21 -11.11 7.45
C SER A 212 -9.64 -11.21 5.97
N GLN A 213 -9.52 -10.12 5.21
CA GLN A 213 -9.85 -10.01 3.79
C GLN A 213 -8.88 -10.75 2.84
N HIS A 214 -7.66 -11.04 3.29
CA HIS A 214 -6.68 -11.83 2.53
C HIS A 214 -7.06 -13.32 2.54
N PHE A 215 -7.82 -13.78 3.52
CA PHE A 215 -8.18 -15.19 3.68
C PHE A 215 -9.50 -15.51 2.98
N ASN A 216 -9.40 -16.09 1.79
CA ASN A 216 -10.54 -16.48 0.94
C ASN A 216 -10.15 -17.63 -0.01
N GLN A 217 -11.10 -18.10 -0.83
CA GLN A 217 -10.89 -19.21 -1.77
C GLN A 217 -9.74 -18.97 -2.77
N PHE A 218 -9.47 -17.72 -3.16
CA PHE A 218 -8.39 -17.40 -4.10
C PHE A 218 -7.02 -17.45 -3.42
N ARG A 219 -6.91 -16.91 -2.19
CA ARG A 219 -5.69 -17.09 -1.40
C ARG A 219 -5.45 -18.57 -1.13
N TYR A 220 -6.48 -19.33 -0.78
CA TYR A 220 -6.39 -20.78 -0.64
C TYR A 220 -5.87 -21.44 -1.93
N SER A 221 -6.36 -21.01 -3.11
CA SER A 221 -5.83 -21.49 -4.39
C SER A 221 -4.33 -21.23 -4.52
N THR A 222 -3.86 -20.00 -4.26
CA THR A 222 -2.42 -19.70 -4.34
C THR A 222 -1.59 -20.53 -3.35
N LEU A 223 -2.10 -20.75 -2.13
CA LEU A 223 -1.41 -21.51 -1.09
C LEU A 223 -1.18 -22.99 -1.46
N LYS A 224 -1.91 -23.54 -2.43
CA LYS A 224 -1.67 -24.91 -2.95
C LYS A 224 -0.37 -25.03 -3.76
N HIS A 225 0.18 -23.90 -4.22
CA HIS A 225 1.40 -23.88 -5.03
C HIS A 225 2.67 -23.68 -4.21
N TYR A 226 2.55 -23.49 -2.89
CA TYR A 226 3.69 -23.33 -2.00
C TYR A 226 4.30 -24.70 -1.72
N SER A 227 5.21 -25.14 -2.60
CA SER A 227 5.95 -26.40 -2.46
C SER A 227 7.37 -26.20 -1.94
N ASP A 228 7.98 -25.04 -2.18
CA ASP A 228 9.34 -24.72 -1.74
C ASP A 228 9.31 -23.92 -0.44
N THR A 229 9.61 -24.60 0.67
CA THR A 229 9.63 -24.00 2.01
C THR A 229 10.73 -22.95 2.19
N ASN A 230 11.69 -22.84 1.26
CA ASN A 230 12.71 -21.80 1.31
C ASN A 230 12.20 -20.46 0.78
N CYS A 231 11.08 -20.44 0.05
CA CYS A 231 10.53 -19.20 -0.52
C CYS A 231 9.66 -18.40 0.45
N PHE A 232 9.36 -18.89 1.66
CA PHE A 232 8.44 -18.22 2.57
C PHE A 232 8.67 -18.57 4.05
N SER A 233 8.19 -17.69 4.94
CA SER A 233 8.26 -17.85 6.40
C SER A 233 6.90 -17.58 7.08
N PHE A 234 5.99 -18.54 6.95
CA PHE A 234 4.72 -18.55 7.68
C PHE A 234 4.19 -19.98 7.82
N ASP A 235 3.26 -20.21 8.76
CA ASP A 235 2.57 -21.48 8.92
C ASP A 235 1.58 -21.71 7.77
N LEU A 236 2.01 -22.51 6.80
CA LEU A 236 1.25 -22.79 5.59
C LEU A 236 -0.10 -23.47 5.88
N GLU A 237 -0.16 -24.37 6.87
CA GLU A 237 -1.38 -25.12 7.17
C GLU A 237 -2.39 -24.26 7.93
N LEU A 238 -1.95 -23.39 8.84
CA LEU A 238 -2.79 -22.36 9.44
C LEU A 238 -3.38 -21.45 8.36
N TYR A 239 -2.56 -20.98 7.42
CA TYR A 239 -2.99 -20.12 6.33
C TYR A 239 -4.00 -20.81 5.40
N LYS A 240 -3.74 -22.07 5.01
CA LYS A 240 -4.67 -22.88 4.20
C LYS A 240 -5.99 -23.08 4.91
N THR A 241 -5.98 -23.48 6.18
CA THR A 241 -7.18 -23.73 6.99
C THR A 241 -8.01 -22.45 7.13
N THR A 242 -7.35 -21.33 7.43
CA THR A 242 -8.00 -20.02 7.58
C THR A 242 -8.64 -19.58 6.26
N ALA A 243 -7.94 -19.71 5.13
CA ALA A 243 -8.43 -19.30 3.82
C ALA A 243 -9.56 -20.21 3.29
N ASN A 244 -9.49 -21.52 3.54
CA ASN A 244 -10.50 -22.49 3.09
C ASN A 244 -11.88 -22.26 3.74
N SER A 245 -11.91 -21.70 4.95
CA SER A 245 -13.16 -21.45 5.69
C SER A 245 -14.06 -20.35 5.08
N LYS A 246 -13.56 -19.57 4.13
CA LYS A 246 -14.25 -18.38 3.60
C LYS A 246 -14.37 -18.42 2.08
N VAL A 247 -15.60 -18.59 1.60
CA VAL A 247 -15.96 -18.34 0.20
C VAL A 247 -16.48 -16.91 0.09
N VAL A 248 -15.69 -16.03 -0.52
CA VAL A 248 -16.11 -14.68 -0.84
C VAL A 248 -17.16 -14.77 -1.95
N LYS A 249 -18.37 -14.31 -1.64
CA LYS A 249 -19.48 -14.22 -2.60
C LYS A 249 -19.25 -13.08 -3.58
N ALA A 250 -19.82 -13.23 -4.78
CA ALA A 250 -19.81 -12.20 -5.81
C ALA A 250 -20.38 -10.88 -5.27
N GLY A 251 -19.57 -9.83 -5.37
CA GLY A 251 -19.94 -8.47 -4.99
C GLY A 251 -19.08 -7.45 -5.72
N THR A 252 -19.64 -6.27 -5.93
CA THR A 252 -19.03 -5.16 -6.69
C THR A 252 -18.75 -3.92 -5.82
N SER A 253 -18.89 -4.03 -4.50
CA SER A 253 -18.77 -2.90 -3.57
C SER A 253 -17.66 -3.08 -2.53
N GLY A 254 -17.16 -1.97 -1.99
CA GLY A 254 -16.18 -1.96 -0.90
C GLY A 254 -14.82 -2.57 -1.27
N PHE A 255 -14.26 -3.38 -0.36
CA PHE A 255 -12.93 -4.01 -0.51
C PHE A 255 -12.82 -5.00 -1.66
N GLN A 256 -13.94 -5.33 -2.32
CA GLN A 256 -14.00 -6.21 -3.47
C GLN A 256 -13.86 -5.47 -4.80
N LYS A 257 -13.94 -4.13 -4.83
CA LYS A 257 -13.83 -3.36 -6.08
C LYS A 257 -12.38 -2.97 -6.41
N LEU A 258 -11.90 -3.28 -7.62
CA LEU A 258 -10.63 -2.76 -8.14
C LEU A 258 -10.57 -1.23 -8.03
N LYS A 259 -9.40 -0.73 -7.63
CA LYS A 259 -9.17 0.73 -7.49
C LYS A 259 -8.80 1.39 -8.82
N SER A 260 -8.26 0.62 -9.75
CA SER A 260 -7.81 1.04 -11.08
C SER A 260 -7.86 -0.17 -12.02
N PHE A 261 -7.77 0.10 -13.32
CA PHE A 261 -7.59 -0.94 -14.32
C PHE A 261 -6.32 -1.78 -14.01
N ASP A 262 -6.43 -3.09 -14.20
CA ASP A 262 -5.34 -4.05 -14.08
C ASP A 262 -5.50 -5.08 -15.22
N PRO A 263 -4.57 -5.14 -16.18
CA PRO A 263 -4.68 -6.09 -17.28
C PRO A 263 -4.63 -7.56 -16.86
N LEU A 264 -3.91 -7.91 -15.78
CA LEU A 264 -3.86 -9.29 -15.30
C LEU A 264 -5.18 -9.71 -14.68
N PHE A 265 -5.86 -8.76 -14.03
CA PHE A 265 -7.12 -8.97 -13.35
C PHE A 265 -8.10 -7.87 -13.78
N PRO A 266 -8.77 -8.02 -14.94
CA PRO A 266 -9.77 -7.04 -15.38
C PRO A 266 -10.85 -6.87 -14.31
N GLU A 267 -11.65 -5.80 -14.34
CA GLU A 267 -12.65 -5.56 -13.29
C GLU A 267 -13.54 -6.78 -13.07
N MET A 268 -13.92 -7.45 -14.16
CA MET A 268 -14.73 -8.66 -14.20
C MET A 268 -14.08 -9.65 -15.17
N LEU A 269 -14.11 -10.95 -14.88
CA LEU A 269 -13.83 -11.97 -15.91
C LEU A 269 -15.08 -12.16 -16.76
N ASP A 270 -14.91 -12.61 -18.00
CA ASP A 270 -16.04 -12.94 -18.87
C ASP A 270 -16.99 -13.93 -18.19
N GLY A 271 -18.28 -13.58 -18.19
CA GLY A 271 -19.36 -14.38 -17.57
C GLY A 271 -19.49 -14.25 -16.05
N GLU A 272 -18.66 -13.45 -15.37
CA GLU A 272 -18.71 -13.32 -13.91
C GLU A 272 -19.46 -12.08 -13.42
N LYS A 273 -19.97 -12.19 -12.18
CA LYS A 273 -20.63 -11.11 -11.44
C LYS A 273 -19.79 -10.57 -10.28
N GLN A 274 -18.57 -11.10 -10.13
CA GLN A 274 -17.64 -10.73 -9.05
C GLN A 274 -16.47 -9.92 -9.59
N ASN A 275 -16.10 -8.88 -8.84
CA ASN A 275 -14.90 -8.12 -9.14
C ASN A 275 -13.62 -8.90 -8.79
N ASN A 276 -12.59 -8.83 -9.64
CA ASN A 276 -11.37 -9.64 -9.51
C ASN A 276 -10.36 -9.17 -8.47
N ARG A 277 -10.65 -8.14 -7.68
CA ARG A 277 -9.76 -7.68 -6.61
C ARG A 277 -9.29 -8.77 -5.64
N PRO A 278 -10.12 -9.74 -5.20
CA PRO A 278 -9.65 -10.84 -4.37
C PRO A 278 -8.62 -11.74 -5.07
N ARG A 279 -8.79 -12.02 -6.37
CA ARG A 279 -7.81 -12.75 -7.20
C ARG A 279 -6.52 -11.97 -7.35
N GLN A 280 -6.62 -10.67 -7.66
CA GLN A 280 -5.49 -9.76 -7.75
C GLN A 280 -4.68 -9.75 -6.45
N ARG A 281 -5.34 -9.60 -5.30
CA ARG A 281 -4.68 -9.63 -3.98
C ARG A 281 -3.96 -10.95 -3.74
N ALA A 282 -4.63 -12.08 -3.97
CA ALA A 282 -4.05 -13.40 -3.79
C ALA A 282 -2.79 -13.60 -4.65
N PHE A 283 -2.83 -13.19 -5.92
CA PHE A 283 -1.69 -13.28 -6.82
C PHE A 283 -0.53 -12.37 -6.39
N ARG A 284 -0.82 -11.13 -6.01
CA ARG A 284 0.18 -10.18 -5.53
C ARG A 284 0.82 -10.64 -4.22
N ASP A 285 0.04 -11.20 -3.31
CA ASP A 285 0.54 -11.81 -2.08
C ASP A 285 1.48 -12.99 -2.38
N TYR A 286 1.16 -13.82 -3.37
CA TYR A 286 2.07 -14.88 -3.83
C TYR A 286 3.38 -14.31 -4.39
N LEU A 287 3.32 -13.26 -5.23
CA LEU A 287 4.52 -12.60 -5.73
C LEU A 287 5.37 -12.00 -4.60
N LYS A 288 4.75 -11.38 -3.57
CA LYS A 288 5.46 -10.84 -2.40
C LYS A 288 6.25 -11.88 -1.62
N ASP A 289 5.85 -13.15 -1.70
CA ASP A 289 6.51 -14.22 -0.97
C ASP A 289 7.71 -14.73 -1.77
N ILE A 290 7.55 -14.98 -3.06
CA ILE A 290 8.61 -15.56 -3.88
C ILE A 290 9.66 -14.53 -4.37
N THR A 291 9.25 -13.28 -4.62
CA THR A 291 10.10 -12.27 -5.26
C THR A 291 11.34 -11.93 -4.42
N PRO A 292 11.25 -11.74 -3.10
CA PRO A 292 12.42 -11.43 -2.28
C PRO A 292 13.51 -12.50 -2.41
N VAL A 293 13.14 -13.78 -2.31
CA VAL A 293 14.11 -14.89 -2.41
C VAL A 293 14.74 -14.97 -3.79
N LEU A 294 13.96 -14.75 -4.85
CA LEU A 294 14.48 -14.70 -6.23
C LEU A 294 15.45 -13.53 -6.46
N LYS A 295 15.38 -12.48 -5.65
CA LYS A 295 16.32 -11.35 -5.65
C LYS A 295 17.52 -11.54 -4.70
N GLY A 296 17.60 -12.68 -4.00
CA GLY A 296 18.65 -12.95 -3.01
C GLY A 296 18.39 -12.28 -1.65
N PHE A 297 17.17 -11.81 -1.39
CA PHE A 297 16.73 -11.36 -0.08
C PHE A 297 16.19 -12.54 0.74
N ASN A 298 16.05 -12.34 2.04
CA ASN A 298 15.51 -13.38 2.91
C ASN A 298 13.98 -13.50 2.75
N PRO A 299 13.40 -14.67 3.09
CA PRO A 299 11.98 -14.93 2.86
C PRO A 299 11.06 -13.99 3.64
N THR A 300 9.93 -13.61 3.03
CA THR A 300 8.90 -12.80 3.69
C THR A 300 8.29 -13.57 4.87
N ILE A 301 8.26 -12.92 6.05
CA ILE A 301 7.52 -13.42 7.20
C ILE A 301 6.08 -12.90 7.13
N ARG A 302 5.09 -13.79 7.19
CA ARG A 302 3.68 -13.37 7.23
C ARG A 302 3.06 -13.62 8.60
N ILE A 303 2.34 -12.62 9.09
CA ILE A 303 1.60 -12.67 10.34
C ILE A 303 0.11 -12.54 10.00
N SER A 304 -0.66 -13.57 10.35
CA SER A 304 -2.10 -13.57 10.15
C SER A 304 -2.80 -12.79 11.25
N TYR A 305 -3.92 -12.14 10.94
CA TYR A 305 -4.84 -11.61 11.96
C TYR A 305 -5.27 -12.67 12.99
N LYS A 306 -5.22 -13.96 12.64
CA LYS A 306 -5.47 -15.06 13.58
C LYS A 306 -4.41 -15.15 14.68
N THR A 307 -3.16 -14.80 14.35
CA THR A 307 -2.06 -14.75 15.33
C THR A 307 -2.24 -13.61 16.32
N THR A 308 -2.95 -12.55 15.94
CA THR A 308 -3.24 -11.38 16.79
C THR A 308 -4.64 -11.45 17.39
N ASN A 309 -5.11 -12.64 17.77
CA ASN A 309 -6.43 -12.87 18.38
C ASN A 309 -7.59 -12.23 17.61
N ASP A 310 -7.56 -12.32 16.28
CA ASP A 310 -8.51 -11.72 15.34
C ASP A 310 -8.53 -10.16 15.30
N ASN A 311 -7.60 -9.50 16.00
CA ASN A 311 -7.44 -8.04 16.04
C ASN A 311 -6.64 -7.53 14.82
N ILE A 312 -7.03 -6.38 14.27
CA ILE A 312 -6.41 -5.79 13.06
C ILE A 312 -6.12 -4.28 13.16
N LYS A 313 -6.43 -3.65 14.30
CA LYS A 313 -6.38 -2.19 14.46
C LYS A 313 -5.41 -1.72 15.54
N SER A 314 -5.47 -2.31 16.73
CA SER A 314 -4.75 -1.84 17.91
C SER A 314 -4.34 -3.04 18.74
N PHE A 315 -3.07 -3.45 18.65
CA PHE A 315 -2.60 -4.67 19.29
C PHE A 315 -2.37 -4.47 20.79
N SER A 316 -2.93 -5.37 21.59
CA SER A 316 -2.64 -5.47 23.02
C SER A 316 -1.30 -6.17 23.25
N GLU A 317 -0.78 -6.11 24.48
CA GLU A 317 0.41 -6.88 24.87
C GLU A 317 0.24 -8.38 24.61
N THR A 318 -0.95 -8.93 24.84
CA THR A 318 -1.27 -10.33 24.54
C THR A 318 -1.20 -10.62 23.04
N ASP A 319 -1.71 -9.71 22.19
CA ASP A 319 -1.62 -9.88 20.73
C ASP A 319 -0.17 -9.92 20.26
N ILE A 320 0.68 -9.05 20.82
CA ILE A 320 2.11 -8.99 20.50
C ILE A 320 2.87 -10.19 21.04
N GLN A 321 2.52 -10.69 22.23
CA GLN A 321 3.08 -11.93 22.74
C GLN A 321 2.73 -13.12 21.84
N CYS A 322 1.49 -13.21 21.33
CA CYS A 322 1.12 -14.25 20.38
C CYS A 322 1.92 -14.16 19.06
N VAL A 323 2.21 -12.95 18.57
CA VAL A 323 3.12 -12.75 17.42
C VAL A 323 4.52 -13.25 17.73
N ARG A 324 5.07 -12.91 18.90
CA ARG A 324 6.38 -13.37 19.36
C ARG A 324 6.46 -14.89 19.38
N ASP A 325 5.49 -15.52 20.03
CA ASP A 325 5.42 -16.98 20.19
C ASP A 325 5.27 -17.67 18.83
N TYR A 326 4.46 -17.11 17.93
CA TYR A 326 4.31 -17.62 16.57
C TYR A 326 5.61 -17.58 15.77
N ILE A 327 6.39 -16.50 15.85
CA ILE A 327 7.68 -16.38 15.17
C ILE A 327 8.70 -17.39 15.72
N LEU A 328 8.78 -17.49 17.06
CA LEU A 328 9.73 -18.37 17.75
C LEU A 328 9.40 -19.86 17.56
N SER A 329 8.15 -20.25 17.75
CA SER A 329 7.71 -21.65 17.66
C SER A 329 7.91 -22.23 16.26
N ASN A 330 7.73 -21.41 15.22
CA ASN A 330 7.94 -21.81 13.83
C ASN A 330 9.38 -21.56 13.32
N LYS A 331 10.26 -21.01 14.16
CA LYS A 331 11.68 -20.77 13.84
C LYS A 331 11.88 -19.95 12.56
N PHE A 332 11.05 -18.95 12.31
CA PHE A 332 11.14 -18.17 11.06
C PHE A 332 12.47 -17.42 10.92
N LEU A 333 13.05 -17.00 12.05
CA LEU A 333 14.32 -16.28 12.05
C LEU A 333 15.52 -17.16 11.70
N ASP A 334 15.42 -18.49 11.82
CA ASP A 334 16.48 -19.41 11.42
C ASP A 334 16.71 -19.41 9.90
N LYS A 335 15.73 -18.93 9.12
CA LYS A 335 15.85 -18.75 7.66
C LYS A 335 16.48 -17.42 7.27
N ILE A 336 16.76 -16.52 8.22
CA ILE A 336 17.33 -15.21 7.96
C ILE A 336 18.86 -15.31 7.95
N THR A 337 19.46 -14.92 6.84
CA THR A 337 20.92 -14.82 6.65
C THR A 337 21.34 -13.36 6.57
N LEU A 338 22.46 -12.99 7.20
CA LEU A 338 22.96 -11.63 7.12
C LEU A 338 23.62 -11.40 5.75
N ALA A 339 23.21 -10.34 5.06
CA ALA A 339 23.91 -9.88 3.87
C ALA A 339 25.34 -9.47 4.22
N LYS A 340 26.27 -9.82 3.33
CA LYS A 340 27.71 -9.55 3.48
C LYS A 340 28.05 -8.10 3.18
#